data_AF-A0AA51QCA4-F1
#
_entry.id   AF-A0AA51QCA4-F1
#
_cell.length_a   1.000
_cell.length_b   1.000
_cell.length_c   1.000
_cell.angle_alpha   90.00
_cell.angle_beta   90.00
_cell.angle_gamma   90.00
#
_symmetry.space_group_name_H-M   'P 1'
#
loop_
_entity.id
_entity.type
_entity.pdbx_description
1 polymer ?
#
loop_
_entity_poly.entity_id
_entity_poly.type
_entity_poly.pdbx_seq_one_letter_code
_entity_poly.pdbx_strand_id
1 'polypeptide(L)'
;MKNTKLMLETFDILGLRPKVRVVINRANMDSVIQASDAAAILGEDDPIYIPNDFQVCSQSLNIGIPFVMNQGKTEVAKGVFKMAELITSRREISFIQTNKHVSILSKWLSRKRSKGGSDT
;
A
#
# COMPACT_ATOMS: atom_id res chain seq x y z
N MET A 1 1.19 9.14 12.31
CA MET A 1 0.34 8.15 11.61
C MET A 1 -1.00 8.71 11.12
N LYS A 2 -1.76 9.46 11.94
CA LYS A 2 -3.05 10.06 11.53
C LYS A 2 -3.02 10.78 10.17
N ASN A 3 -2.00 11.62 9.95
CA ASN A 3 -1.87 12.38 8.70
C ASN A 3 -1.69 11.48 7.47
N THR A 4 -0.89 10.43 7.60
CA THR A 4 -0.66 9.46 6.52
C THR A 4 -1.94 8.70 6.19
N LYS A 5 -2.71 8.28 7.22
CA LYS A 5 -3.99 7.61 7.01
C LYS A 5 -4.98 8.50 6.26
N LEU A 6 -5.14 9.76 6.70
CA LEU A 6 -5.99 10.73 6.02
C LEU A 6 -5.54 10.97 4.56
N MET A 7 -4.23 11.02 4.31
CA MET A 7 -3.68 11.15 2.97
C MET A 7 -4.03 9.94 2.09
N LEU A 8 -3.93 8.71 2.62
CA LEU A 8 -4.30 7.50 1.90
C LEU A 8 -5.80 7.44 1.59
N GLU A 9 -6.66 7.81 2.54
CA GLU A 9 -8.11 7.96 2.33
C GLU A 9 -8.41 9.01 1.26
N THR A 10 -7.68 10.13 1.26
CA THR A 10 -7.82 11.18 0.23
C THR A 10 -7.41 10.66 -1.15
N PHE A 11 -6.30 9.91 -1.25
CA PHE A 11 -5.90 9.30 -2.52
C PHE A 11 -6.88 8.24 -3.01
N ASP A 12 -7.57 7.54 -2.11
CA ASP A 12 -8.64 6.62 -2.47
C ASP A 12 -9.84 7.35 -3.07
N ILE A 13 -10.30 8.44 -2.44
CA ILE A 13 -11.37 9.31 -2.95
C ILE A 13 -11.03 9.86 -4.35
N LEU A 14 -9.77 10.23 -4.58
CA LEU A 14 -9.28 10.74 -5.86
C LEU A 14 -9.02 9.64 -6.91
N GLY A 15 -9.24 8.36 -6.59
CA GLY A 15 -8.95 7.24 -7.49
C GLY A 15 -7.45 7.05 -7.77
N LEU A 16 -6.58 7.60 -6.92
CA LEU A 16 -5.12 7.55 -7.04
C LEU A 16 -4.49 6.42 -6.22
N ARG A 17 -5.27 5.70 -5.41
CA ARG A 17 -4.78 4.60 -4.58
C ARG A 17 -3.90 3.57 -5.32
N PRO A 18 -4.20 3.16 -6.57
CA PRO A 18 -3.35 2.22 -7.32
C PRO A 18 -1.95 2.75 -7.66
N LYS A 19 -1.74 4.07 -7.59
CA LYS A 19 -0.46 4.74 -7.90
C LYS A 19 0.37 5.02 -6.65
N VAL A 20 -0.11 4.65 -5.46
CA VAL A 20 0.53 4.95 -4.18
C VAL A 20 1.05 3.68 -3.55
N ARG A 21 2.28 3.74 -3.01
CA ARG A 21 2.88 2.69 -2.19
C ARG A 21 3.29 3.28 -0.85
N VAL A 22 3.10 2.53 0.22
CA VAL A 22 3.52 2.92 1.57
C VAL A 22 4.91 2.36 1.86
N VAL A 23 5.80 3.23 2.35
CA VAL A 23 7.13 2.86 2.81
C VAL A 23 7.21 3.09 4.31
N ILE A 24 7.49 2.03 5.07
CA ILE A 24 7.72 2.07 6.50
C ILE A 24 9.24 2.11 6.72
N ASN A 25 9.73 3.30 7.00
CA ASN A 25 11.14 3.54 7.31
C ASN A 25 11.46 3.11 8.75
N ARG A 26 12.73 2.74 8.98
CA ARG A 26 13.25 2.32 10.28
C ARG A 26 12.48 1.13 10.86
N ALA A 27 12.15 0.15 10.01
CA ALA A 27 11.21 -0.92 10.30
C ALA A 27 11.60 -1.83 11.49
N ASN A 28 12.88 -1.95 11.80
CA ASN A 28 13.38 -2.75 12.92
C ASN A 28 13.87 -1.88 14.10
N MET A 29 13.49 -0.60 14.15
CA MET A 29 13.80 0.24 15.30
C MET A 29 12.90 -0.16 16.48
N ASP A 30 13.48 -0.29 17.67
CA ASP A 30 12.71 -0.40 18.90
C ASP A 30 11.89 0.88 19.10
N SER A 31 10.58 0.71 18.94
CA SER A 31 9.59 1.78 18.93
C SER A 31 8.34 1.27 19.65
N VAL A 32 7.55 2.19 20.21
CA VAL A 32 6.26 1.86 20.87
C VAL A 32 5.30 1.18 19.90
N ILE A 33 5.44 1.48 18.60
CA ILE A 33 4.63 0.90 17.53
C ILE A 33 5.55 0.03 16.66
N GLN A 34 5.23 -1.26 16.56
CA GLN A 34 5.97 -2.15 15.66
C GLN A 34 5.66 -1.82 14.21
N ALA A 35 6.59 -2.13 13.30
CA ALA A 35 6.39 -1.82 11.89
C ALA A 35 5.15 -2.53 11.29
N SER A 36 4.82 -3.74 11.75
CA SER A 36 3.60 -4.46 11.38
C SER A 36 2.34 -3.74 11.84
N ASP A 37 2.35 -3.20 13.06
CA ASP A 37 1.20 -2.47 13.62
C ASP A 37 1.02 -1.15 12.87
N ALA A 38 2.13 -0.52 12.48
CA ALA A 38 2.09 0.67 11.65
C ALA A 38 1.44 0.40 10.28
N ALA A 39 1.73 -0.74 9.65
CA ALA A 39 1.08 -1.16 8.42
C ALA A 39 -0.44 -1.37 8.62
N ALA A 40 -0.81 -2.09 9.67
CA ALA A 40 -2.21 -2.38 10.00
C ALA A 40 -3.03 -1.10 10.26
N ILE A 41 -2.48 -0.14 11.01
CA ILE A 41 -3.17 1.15 11.29
C ILE A 41 -3.41 1.94 9.99
N LEU A 42 -2.49 1.86 9.03
CA LEU A 42 -2.60 2.51 7.73
C LEU A 42 -3.49 1.75 6.74
N GLY A 43 -3.88 0.50 7.05
CA GLY A 43 -4.64 -0.36 6.13
C GLY A 43 -3.84 -0.70 4.88
N GLU A 44 -2.53 -0.95 5.03
CA GLU A 44 -1.67 -1.39 3.93
C GLU A 44 -1.27 -2.85 4.12
N ASP A 45 -1.65 -3.70 3.16
CA ASP A 45 -1.35 -5.14 3.20
C ASP A 45 0.08 -5.48 2.72
N ASP A 46 0.63 -4.69 1.78
CA ASP A 46 1.97 -4.89 1.20
C ASP A 46 2.85 -3.62 1.26
N PRO A 47 3.19 -3.13 2.48
CA PRO A 47 4.10 -2.01 2.66
C PRO A 47 5.54 -2.44 2.34
N ILE A 48 6.32 -1.47 1.89
CA ILE A 48 7.77 -1.63 1.73
C ILE A 48 8.44 -1.29 3.06
N TYR A 49 9.26 -2.20 3.59
CA TYR A 49 10.01 -1.98 4.82
C TYR A 49 11.46 -1.61 4.52
N ILE A 50 11.92 -0.48 5.07
CA ILE A 50 13.33 -0.07 5.03
C ILE A 50 13.90 -0.19 6.45
N PRO A 51 14.97 -0.98 6.65
CA PRO A 51 15.53 -1.18 7.99
C PRO A 51 16.17 0.11 8.51
N ASN A 52 16.25 0.21 9.83
CA ASN A 52 16.94 1.28 10.52
C ASN A 52 18.45 1.03 10.47
N ASP A 53 19.16 1.92 9.79
CA ASP A 53 20.62 1.99 9.84
C ASP A 53 21.03 3.46 9.99
N PHE A 54 21.02 3.94 11.23
CA PHE A 54 21.28 5.35 11.53
C PHE A 54 22.72 5.74 11.18
N GLN A 55 23.68 4.85 11.41
CA GLN A 55 25.10 5.14 11.18
C GLN A 55 25.39 5.33 9.69
N VAL A 56 24.96 4.40 8.84
CA VAL A 56 25.18 4.47 7.39
C VAL A 56 24.45 5.67 6.78
N CYS A 57 23.21 5.92 7.22
CA CYS A 57 22.44 7.09 6.78
C CYS A 57 23.11 8.40 7.19
N SER A 58 23.54 8.53 8.45
CA SER A 58 24.19 9.74 8.96
C SER A 58 25.53 10.00 8.29
N GLN A 59 26.36 8.96 8.11
CA GLN A 59 27.63 9.09 7.40
C GLN A 59 27.42 9.57 5.96
N SER A 60 26.47 8.97 5.24
CA SER A 60 26.15 9.32 3.85
C SER A 60 25.66 10.77 3.71
N LEU A 61 24.86 11.23 4.68
CA LEU A 61 24.42 12.62 4.77
C LEU A 61 25.60 13.57 4.99
N ASN A 62 26.52 13.22 5.90
CA ASN A 62 27.68 14.06 6.24
C ASN A 62 28.70 14.19 5.10
N ILE A 63 28.92 13.12 4.32
CA ILE A 63 29.88 13.14 3.19
C ILE A 63 29.23 13.57 1.87
N GLY A 64 27.90 13.71 1.81
CA GLY A 64 27.17 14.09 0.59
C GLY A 64 27.10 13.01 -0.48
N ILE A 65 27.32 11.74 -0.11
CA ILE A 65 27.31 10.60 -1.05
C ILE A 65 26.21 9.61 -0.59
N PRO A 66 25.19 9.32 -1.42
CA PRO A 66 24.14 8.36 -1.08
C PRO A 66 24.69 6.97 -0.71
N PHE A 67 24.18 6.37 0.36
CA PHE A 67 24.62 5.04 0.82
C PHE A 67 24.43 3.94 -0.23
N VAL A 68 23.45 4.08 -1.13
CA VAL A 68 23.26 3.12 -2.24
C VAL A 68 24.43 3.08 -3.21
N MET A 69 25.20 4.17 -3.34
CA MET A 69 26.36 4.23 -4.25
C MET A 69 27.64 3.73 -3.62
N ASN A 70 27.92 4.11 -2.35
CA ASN A 70 29.19 3.82 -1.70
C ASN A 70 29.11 2.65 -0.69
N GLN A 71 27.91 2.31 -0.23
CA GLN A 71 27.66 1.31 0.81
C GLN A 71 26.57 0.31 0.41
N GLY A 72 26.55 -0.10 -0.88
CA GLY A 72 25.48 -0.90 -1.48
C GLY A 72 25.24 -2.30 -0.86
N LYS A 73 26.18 -2.80 -0.04
CA LYS A 73 26.05 -4.10 0.63
C LYS A 73 25.31 -4.03 1.98
N THR A 74 25.01 -2.83 2.48
CA THR A 74 24.28 -2.62 3.74
C THR A 74 22.81 -3.03 3.60
N GLU A 75 22.18 -3.40 4.71
CA GLU A 75 20.77 -3.83 4.70
C GLU A 75 19.82 -2.69 4.31
N VAL A 76 20.14 -1.45 4.69
CA VAL A 76 19.38 -0.26 4.26
C VAL A 76 19.48 -0.03 2.75
N ALA A 77 20.67 -0.21 2.15
CA ALA A 77 20.85 -0.14 0.70
C ALA A 77 20.08 -1.25 -0.01
N LYS A 78 20.17 -2.50 0.48
CA LYS A 78 19.41 -3.63 -0.05
C LYS A 78 17.90 -3.38 0.02
N GLY A 79 17.40 -2.76 1.11
CA GLY A 79 16.00 -2.35 1.23
C GLY A 79 15.58 -1.39 0.12
N VAL A 80 16.40 -0.38 -0.19
CA VAL A 80 16.15 0.56 -1.29
C VAL A 80 16.23 -0.12 -2.65
N PHE A 81 17.17 -1.04 -2.88
CA PHE A 81 17.23 -1.79 -4.14
C PHE A 81 16.00 -2.66 -4.36
N LYS A 82 15.54 -3.39 -3.32
CA LYS A 82 14.29 -4.16 -3.38
C LYS A 82 13.09 -3.28 -3.67
N MET A 83 13.00 -2.11 -3.02
CA MET A 83 11.95 -1.13 -3.31
C MET A 83 11.97 -0.69 -4.78
N ALA A 84 13.15 -0.36 -5.31
CA ALA A 84 13.30 0.04 -6.70
C ALA A 84 12.89 -1.09 -7.66
N GLU A 85 13.28 -2.33 -7.37
CA GLU A 85 12.88 -3.52 -8.13
C GLU A 85 11.36 -3.68 -8.15
N LEU A 86 10.68 -3.56 -7.00
CA LEU A 86 9.22 -3.66 -6.91
C LEU A 86 8.48 -2.58 -7.71
N ILE A 87 8.98 -1.35 -7.70
CA ILE A 87 8.36 -0.22 -8.40
C ILE A 87 8.60 -0.30 -9.91
N THR A 88 9.78 -0.78 -10.34
CA THR A 88 10.15 -0.87 -11.76
C THR A 88 9.64 -2.14 -12.45
N SER A 89 9.47 -3.24 -11.70
CA SER A 89 8.99 -4.52 -12.23
C SER A 89 7.47 -4.56 -12.46
N ARG A 90 6.72 -3.66 -11.83
CA ARG A 90 5.27 -3.56 -12.05
C ARG A 90 4.98 -2.87 -13.39
N ARG A 91 4.98 -3.65 -14.48
CA ARG A 91 4.30 -3.27 -15.73
C ARG A 91 2.80 -3.54 -15.61
N GLU A 92 2.04 -2.60 -16.16
CA GLU A 92 0.58 -2.46 -16.20
C GLU A 92 -0.09 -1.86 -14.97
N ILE A 93 -0.20 -0.52 -14.99
CA ILE A 93 -1.32 0.18 -14.35
C ILE A 93 -2.55 -0.19 -15.18
N SER A 94 -3.30 -1.20 -14.75
CA SER A 94 -4.62 -1.47 -15.30
C SER A 94 -5.47 -0.22 -15.04
N PHE A 95 -5.93 0.44 -16.10
CA PHE A 95 -6.91 1.50 -15.95
C PHE A 95 -8.15 0.93 -15.26
N ILE A 96 -8.62 1.65 -14.23
CA ILE A 96 -9.74 1.29 -13.36
C ILE A 96 -10.94 0.84 -14.22
N GLN A 97 -11.33 -0.43 -14.10
CA GLN A 97 -12.69 -0.82 -14.43
C GLN A 97 -13.61 -0.22 -13.38
N THR A 98 -14.51 0.67 -13.80
CA THR A 98 -15.58 1.19 -12.95
C THR A 98 -16.36 0.01 -12.36
N ASN A 99 -16.33 -0.15 -11.04
CA ASN A 99 -17.13 -1.16 -10.35
C ASN A 99 -18.62 -0.89 -10.61
N LYS A 100 -19.21 -1.61 -11.58
CA LYS A 100 -20.66 -1.85 -11.64
C LYS A 100 -21.03 -2.73 -10.45
N HIS A 101 -21.28 -2.14 -9.28
CA HIS A 101 -21.95 -2.86 -8.21
C HIS A 101 -23.45 -2.94 -8.51
N VAL A 102 -23.81 -3.75 -9.52
CA VAL A 102 -25.19 -4.06 -9.87
C VAL A 102 -25.47 -5.51 -9.48
N SER A 103 -26.30 -5.65 -8.43
CA SER A 103 -27.28 -6.72 -8.27
C SER A 103 -26.82 -8.15 -7.89
N ILE A 104 -26.49 -8.33 -6.61
CA ILE A 104 -26.79 -9.60 -5.91
C ILE A 104 -28.21 -9.54 -5.31
N LEU A 105 -28.67 -8.36 -4.87
CA LEU A 105 -30.00 -8.15 -4.29
C LEU A 105 -31.17 -8.25 -5.29
N SER A 106 -30.99 -7.90 -6.58
CA SER A 106 -32.10 -8.02 -7.55
C SER A 106 -32.36 -9.45 -8.02
N LYS A 107 -31.38 -10.36 -7.90
CA LYS A 107 -31.59 -11.79 -8.18
C LYS A 107 -32.49 -12.46 -7.14
N TRP A 108 -32.55 -11.94 -5.92
CA TRP A 108 -33.42 -12.46 -4.86
C TRP A 108 -34.85 -11.89 -4.90
N LEU A 109 -35.03 -10.62 -5.31
CA LEU A 109 -36.37 -10.04 -5.43
C LEU A 109 -37.17 -10.53 -6.64
N SER A 110 -36.52 -11.02 -7.70
CA SER A 110 -37.24 -11.48 -8.90
C SER A 110 -37.90 -12.86 -8.74
N ARG A 111 -37.56 -13.63 -7.70
CA ARG A 111 -38.04 -15.01 -7.54
C ARG A 111 -39.36 -15.17 -6.77
N LYS A 112 -39.95 -14.08 -6.25
CA LYS A 112 -41.19 -14.13 -5.44
C LYS A 112 -42.41 -13.47 -6.09
N ARG A 113 -42.38 -13.19 -7.40
CA ARG A 113 -43.51 -12.56 -8.11
C ARG A 113 -44.18 -13.42 -9.20
N SER A 114 -43.89 -14.72 -9.27
CA SER A 114 -44.61 -15.66 -10.16
C SER A 114 -45.32 -16.79 -9.39
N LYS A 115 -46.26 -16.44 -8.51
CA LYS A 115 -47.35 -17.32 -8.08
C LYS A 115 -48.45 -16.47 -7.44
N GLY A 116 -49.26 -15.87 -8.29
CA GLY A 116 -50.45 -15.12 -7.92
C GLY A 116 -51.27 -14.86 -9.17
N GLY A 117 -52.30 -15.68 -9.40
CA GLY A 117 -53.38 -15.43 -10.35
C GLY A 117 -53.45 -16.37 -11.54
N SER A 118 -54.32 -17.39 -11.44
CA SER A 118 -55.22 -17.78 -12.53
C SER A 118 -56.30 -18.73 -11.99
N ASP A 119 -57.46 -18.13 -11.68
CA ASP A 119 -58.84 -18.60 -11.84
C ASP A 119 -59.11 -20.10 -12.06
N THR A 120 -59.78 -20.75 -11.09
CA THR A 120 -61.13 -21.36 -11.15
C THR A 120 -61.40 -22.15 -9.88
#